data_AF-A0A660TAT8-F1
#
_entry.id   AF-A0A660TAT8-F1
#
_cell.length_a   1.000
_cell.length_b   1.000
_cell.length_c   1.000
_cell.angle_alpha   90.00
_cell.angle_beta   90.00
_cell.angle_gamma   90.00
#
_symmetry.space_group_name_H-M   'P 1'
#
loop_
_entity.id
_entity.type
_entity.pdbx_description
1 polymer ?
#
loop_
_entity_poly.entity_id
_entity_poly.type
_entity_poly.pdbx_seq_one_letter_code
_entity_poly.pdbx_strand_id
1 'polypeptide(L)' 'MGMLILGIFMILYGVFVIFLSITKKPAAIWNMGKVQGFVKILGETGTKIFFIIFACIVGGFGIWFVTW' A
#
# COMPACT_ATOMS: atom_id res chain seq x y z
N MET A 1 12.13 -19.97 8.98
CA MET A 1 10.95 -19.42 9.70
C MET A 1 10.82 -17.90 9.65
N GLY A 2 11.91 -17.11 9.71
CA GLY A 2 11.80 -15.63 9.72
C GLY A 2 11.25 -14.99 8.44
N MET A 3 11.62 -15.50 7.26
CA MET A 3 11.24 -14.91 5.96
C MET A 3 9.74 -15.13 5.63
N LEU A 4 9.20 -16.29 6.02
CA LEU A 4 7.78 -16.62 5.87
C LEU A 4 6.85 -15.63 6.60
N ILE A 5 7.21 -15.27 7.85
CA ILE A 5 6.46 -14.29 8.65
C ILE A 5 6.51 -12.92 7.98
N LEU A 6 7.67 -12.55 7.45
CA LEU A 6 7.91 -11.26 6.80
C LEU A 6 7.13 -11.16 5.48
N GLY A 7 7.09 -12.23 4.70
CA GLY A 7 6.30 -12.31 3.46
C GLY A 7 4.79 -12.23 3.71
N ILE A 8 4.28 -12.94 4.72
CA ILE A 8 2.86 -12.84 5.14
C ILE A 8 2.53 -11.42 5.58
N PHE A 9 3.41 -10.77 6.36
CA PHE A 9 3.24 -9.38 6.78
C PHE A 9 3.18 -8.43 5.58
N MET A 10 4.05 -8.61 4.58
CA MET A 10 4.06 -7.80 3.37
C MET A 10 2.80 -7.98 2.54
N ILE A 11 2.28 -9.21 2.41
CA ILE A 11 1.03 -9.48 1.71
C ILE A 11 -0.14 -8.80 2.44
N LEU A 12 -0.25 -8.98 3.76
CA LEU A 12 -1.27 -8.32 4.58
C LEU A 12 -1.20 -6.80 4.46
N TYR A 13 0.00 -6.24 4.49
CA TYR A 13 0.21 -4.80 4.33
C TYR A 13 -0.18 -4.32 2.93
N GLY A 14 0.16 -5.06 1.87
CA GLY A 14 -0.26 -4.74 0.50
C GLY A 14 -1.78 -4.70 0.37
N VAL A 15 -2.48 -5.73 0.88
CA VAL A 15 -3.95 -5.77 0.90
C VAL A 15 -4.52 -4.59 1.69
N PHE A 16 -3.93 -4.26 2.84
CA PHE A 16 -4.32 -3.12 3.66
C PHE A 16 -4.15 -1.79 2.91
N VAL A 17 -3.04 -1.58 2.21
CA VAL A 17 -2.79 -0.36 1.42
C VAL A 17 -3.79 -0.22 0.27
N ILE A 18 -4.14 -1.31 -0.43
CA ILE A 18 -5.19 -1.30 -1.46
C ILE A 18 -6.53 -0.92 -0.83
N PHE A 19 -6.87 -1.55 0.29
CA PHE A 19 -8.11 -1.28 1.01
C PHE A 19 -8.21 0.20 1.42
N LEU A 20 -7.14 0.77 1.98
CA LEU A 20 -7.08 2.19 2.34
C LEU A 20 -7.24 3.10 1.11
N SER A 21 -6.57 2.75 0.01
CA SER A 21 -6.58 3.53 -1.23
C SER A 21 -7.97 3.56 -1.89
N ILE A 22 -8.71 2.46 -1.84
CA ILE A 22 -10.06 2.34 -2.39
C ILE A 22 -11.07 3.01 -1.47
N THR A 23 -11.04 2.68 -0.17
CA THR A 23 -12.05 3.11 0.79
C THR A 23 -11.91 4.56 1.23
N LYS A 24 -10.77 5.23 0.96
CA LYS A 24 -10.43 6.58 1.46
C LYS A 24 -10.62 6.73 2.99
N LYS A 25 -10.63 5.61 3.72
CA LYS A 25 -10.82 5.56 5.18
C LYS A 25 -9.54 4.99 5.79
N PRO A 26 -9.00 5.60 6.85
CA PRO A 26 -9.49 6.78 7.56
C PRO A 26 -9.19 8.09 6.81
N ALA A 27 -10.13 9.05 6.85
CA ALA A 27 -9.90 10.41 6.38
C ALA A 27 -8.67 11.07 7.05
N ALA A 28 -8.35 10.65 8.28
CA ALA A 28 -7.15 11.05 8.97
C ALA A 28 -5.86 10.73 8.18
N ILE A 29 -5.75 9.54 7.56
CA ILE A 29 -4.58 9.15 6.77
C ILE A 29 -4.52 9.97 5.46
N TRP A 30 -5.66 10.18 4.82
CA TRP A 30 -5.73 10.97 3.57
C TRP A 30 -5.45 12.46 3.78
N ASN A 31 -5.80 12.99 4.95
CA ASN A 31 -5.53 14.36 5.35
C ASN A 31 -4.14 14.57 5.99
N MET A 32 -3.31 13.52 6.11
CA MET A 32 -1.93 13.70 6.53
C MET A 32 -1.14 14.48 5.48
N GLY A 33 -0.27 15.39 5.93
CA GLY A 33 0.57 16.21 5.04
C GLY A 33 1.40 15.40 4.03
N LYS A 34 1.79 14.16 4.39
CA LYS A 34 2.49 13.25 3.49
C LYS A 34 1.62 12.86 2.28
N VAL A 35 0.39 12.41 2.53
CA VAL A 35 -0.55 12.01 1.47
C VAL A 35 -1.03 13.22 0.69
N GLN A 36 -1.31 14.34 1.37
CA GLN A 36 -1.66 15.61 0.73
C GLN A 36 -0.56 16.13 -0.21
N GLY A 37 0.71 15.90 0.10
CA GLY A 37 1.83 16.18 -0.81
C GLY A 37 1.75 15.38 -2.11
N PHE A 38 1.48 14.08 -2.02
CA PHE A 38 1.24 13.24 -3.21
C PHE A 38 -0.02 13.68 -3.97
N VAL A 39 -1.11 13.99 -3.27
CA VAL A 39 -2.36 14.49 -3.88
C VAL A 39 -2.14 15.82 -4.59
N LYS A 40 -1.30 16.71 -4.06
CA LYS A 40 -0.97 18.00 -4.68
C LYS A 40 -0.18 17.84 -5.98
N ILE A 41 0.66 16.80 -6.08
CA ILE A 41 1.50 16.54 -7.26
C ILE A 41 0.75 15.71 -8.31
N LEU A 42 0.08 14.63 -7.88
CA LEU A 42 -0.50 13.60 -8.74
C LEU A 42 -2.03 13.70 -8.87
N GLY A 43 -2.67 14.55 -8.08
CA GLY A 43 -4.13 14.56 -7.92
C GLY A 43 -4.65 13.41 -7.05
N GLU A 44 -5.93 13.44 -6.71
CA GLU A 44 -6.56 12.37 -5.93
C GLU A 44 -6.51 11.03 -6.66
N THR A 45 -6.86 11.01 -7.94
CA THR A 45 -6.90 9.80 -8.76
C THR A 45 -5.49 9.24 -8.98
N GLY A 46 -4.50 10.09 -9.25
CA GLY A 46 -3.12 9.66 -9.42
C GLY A 46 -2.52 9.08 -8.12
N THR A 47 -2.85 9.67 -6.97
CA THR A 47 -2.41 9.17 -5.67
C THR A 47 -3.00 7.78 -5.36
N LYS A 48 -4.26 7.54 -5.71
CA LYS A 48 -4.86 6.19 -5.59
C LYS A 48 -4.13 5.17 -6.45
N ILE A 49 -3.89 5.50 -7.73
CA ILE A 49 -3.21 4.61 -8.66
C ILE A 49 -1.79 4.31 -8.16
N PHE A 50 -1.07 5.32 -7.67
CA PHE A 50 0.26 5.15 -7.10
C PHE A 50 0.28 4.16 -5.93
N PHE A 51 -0.64 4.31 -4.97
CA PHE A 51 -0.72 3.39 -3.84
C PHE A 51 -1.14 1.97 -4.25
N ILE A 52 -2.02 1.82 -5.24
CA ILE A 52 -2.40 0.50 -5.78
C ILE A 52 -1.20 -0.18 -6.43
N ILE A 53 -0.44 0.52 -7.28
CA ILE A 53 0.77 -0.01 -7.91
C ILE A 53 1.80 -0.40 -6.85
N PHE A 54 2.02 0.47 -5.86
CA PHE A 54 2.93 0.21 -4.76
C PHE A 54 2.52 -1.04 -3.96
N ALA A 55 1.22 -1.20 -3.69
CA ALA A 55 0.72 -2.36 -2.98
C ALA A 55 0.85 -3.66 -3.78
N CYS A 56 0.65 -3.63 -5.10
CA CYS A 56 0.90 -4.78 -5.98
C CYS A 56 2.38 -5.18 -5.95
N ILE A 57 3.30 -4.21 -5.98
CA ILE A 57 4.75 -4.47 -5.88
C ILE A 57 5.08 -5.11 -4.53
N VAL A 58 4.61 -4.53 -3.43
CA VAL A 58 4.84 -5.06 -2.08
C VAL A 58 4.25 -6.45 -1.91
N GLY A 59 3.05 -6.70 -2.45
CA GLY A 59 2.42 -8.02 -2.45
C GLY A 59 3.23 -9.05 -3.26
N GLY A 60 3.74 -8.67 -4.43
CA GLY A 60 4.61 -9.53 -5.25
C GLY A 60 5.92 -9.89 -4.54
N PHE A 61 6.55 -8.92 -3.87
CA PHE A 61 7.71 -9.19 -3.01
C PHE A 61 7.34 -10.10 -1.83
N GLY A 62 6.16 -9.92 -1.24
CA GLY A 62 5.66 -10.79 -0.17
C GLY A 62 5.53 -12.25 -0.61
N ILE A 63 4.97 -12.51 -1.80
CA ILE A 63 4.87 -13.86 -2.38
C ILE A 63 6.27 -14.45 -2.62
N TRP A 64 7.20 -13.65 -3.12
CA TRP A 64 8.59 -14.07 -3.31
C TRP A 64 9.23 -14.50 -1.99
N PHE A 65 9.07 -13.72 -0.90
CA PHE A 65 9.59 -14.06 0.43
C PHE A 65 8.93 -15.27 1.10
N VAL A 66 7.70 -15.63 0.71
CA VAL A 66 7.03 -16.85 1.19
C VAL A 66 7.50 -18.08 0.42
N THR A 67 7.96 -17.90 -0.82
CA THR A 67 8.36 -18.99 -1.74
C THR A 67 9.81 -19.43 -1.52
N TRP A 68 10.65 -18.59 -0.90
CA TRP A 68 12.06 -18.83 -0.57
C TRP A 68 12.29 -19.00 0.93
#